data_AF-A0A2M7SPH9-F1
#
_entry.id   AF-A0A2M7SPH9-F1
#
_cell.length_a   1.000
_cell.length_b   1.000
_cell.length_c   1.000
_cell.angle_alpha   90.00
_cell.angle_beta   90.00
_cell.angle_gamma   90.00
#
_symmetry.space_group_name_H-M   'P 1'
#
loop_
_entity.id
_entity.type
_entity.pdbx_description
1 polymer ?
#
loop_
_entity_poly.entity_id
_entity_poly.type
_entity_poly.pdbx_seq_one_letter_code
_entity_poly.pdbx_strand_id
1 'polypeptide(L)'
;MKPLDSKELPADQPKPETQAGQEVKPATAPRPRPSGKGINPGLRLRTIEAAAQRANPPKIPRRSWLSFQREKVAPAYWNVTSSLSLIINAILIAVVLLMSREIFSLKRMLVRDLLGGLAYNFSLMDQARIKADVPVNLEVPLNLQIPINLATDVTITRDTPIDNAPIKIFAGIITINGPADIVIPAGTVLPIQLNMTVPYQQILKYSTSVTVDIPLVDTSLHTPFVNLQEVVSPYFWAFAGSPFYWEDIAICKPLRAICAWWFK
;
A
#
# COMPACT_ATOMS: atom_id res chain seq x y z
N MET A 1 22.83 3.34 -29.46
CA MET A 1 21.57 2.69 -29.01
C MET A 1 20.46 3.72 -29.08
N LYS A 2 19.32 3.34 -29.66
CA LYS A 2 18.18 4.18 -30.07
C LYS A 2 17.47 4.85 -28.87
N PRO A 3 17.02 6.10 -28.98
CA PRO A 3 16.06 6.70 -28.03
C PRO A 3 14.64 6.24 -28.39
N LEU A 4 13.83 5.92 -27.39
CA LEU A 4 12.40 5.70 -27.56
C LEU A 4 11.64 7.00 -27.28
N ASP A 5 10.64 7.17 -28.12
CA ASP A 5 10.03 8.39 -28.59
C ASP A 5 8.85 8.79 -27.70
N SER A 6 8.76 10.08 -27.39
CA SER A 6 7.65 10.70 -26.70
C SER A 6 6.49 10.88 -27.68
N LYS A 7 5.30 10.35 -27.37
CA LYS A 7 4.09 10.68 -28.12
C LYS A 7 2.95 11.07 -27.20
N GLU A 8 2.62 12.36 -27.29
CA GLU A 8 1.52 13.04 -26.62
C GLU A 8 0.13 12.60 -27.07
N LEU A 9 -0.81 12.85 -26.16
CA LEU A 9 -2.27 12.67 -26.15
C LEU A 9 -2.98 13.35 -27.35
N PRO A 10 -4.25 13.00 -27.63
CA PRO A 10 -5.28 13.95 -27.22
C PRO A 10 -6.58 13.32 -26.70
N ALA A 11 -7.27 14.12 -25.88
CA ALA A 11 -8.66 13.97 -25.49
C ALA A 11 -9.61 14.26 -26.67
N ASP A 12 -10.73 13.54 -26.78
CA ASP A 12 -12.01 14.17 -27.10
C ASP A 12 -13.21 13.25 -26.77
N GLN A 13 -14.29 13.85 -26.27
CA GLN A 13 -15.62 13.25 -26.18
C GLN A 13 -16.36 13.43 -27.52
N PRO A 14 -17.48 12.73 -27.72
CA PRO A 14 -18.74 13.48 -27.64
C PRO A 14 -19.92 12.75 -26.97
N LYS A 15 -20.88 13.59 -26.60
CA LYS A 15 -22.18 13.39 -25.94
C LYS A 15 -23.29 13.07 -27.00
N PRO A 16 -24.61 13.18 -26.71
CA PRO A 16 -25.61 12.10 -26.61
C PRO A 16 -26.69 12.07 -27.72
N GLU A 17 -27.46 10.97 -27.85
CA GLU A 17 -28.81 10.88 -28.49
C GLU A 17 -29.42 9.52 -28.08
N THR A 18 -30.55 9.35 -27.38
CA THR A 18 -31.97 9.79 -27.52
C THR A 18 -32.74 9.13 -28.68
N GLN A 19 -33.53 8.09 -28.37
CA GLN A 19 -34.87 7.75 -28.91
C GLN A 19 -35.60 6.98 -27.79
N ALA A 20 -36.68 7.44 -27.13
CA ALA A 20 -38.02 7.89 -27.53
C ALA A 20 -39.02 6.75 -27.85
N GLY A 21 -40.13 6.72 -27.09
CA GLY A 21 -41.31 5.83 -27.21
C GLY A 21 -41.59 5.07 -25.91
N GLN A 22 -42.25 5.60 -24.85
CA GLN A 22 -43.47 6.40 -24.70
C GLN A 22 -44.77 5.59 -24.90
N GLU A 23 -45.34 5.08 -23.80
CA GLU A 23 -46.79 4.87 -23.67
C GLU A 23 -47.24 5.21 -22.24
N VAL A 24 -47.82 6.41 -22.11
CA VAL A 24 -48.44 6.95 -20.89
C VAL A 24 -49.96 6.83 -21.06
N LYS A 25 -50.61 6.20 -20.09
CA LYS A 25 -52.06 5.97 -20.04
C LYS A 25 -52.75 7.16 -19.33
N PRO A 26 -53.76 7.82 -19.94
CA PRO A 26 -54.35 9.05 -19.40
C PRO A 26 -55.60 8.84 -18.52
N ALA A 27 -55.97 9.89 -17.79
CA ALA A 27 -57.15 10.00 -16.95
C ALA A 27 -58.25 10.89 -17.58
N THR A 28 -59.52 10.58 -17.24
CA THR A 28 -60.69 11.49 -17.02
C THR A 28 -61.88 11.46 -18.02
N ALA A 29 -63.03 10.94 -17.52
CA ALA A 29 -64.49 11.30 -17.62
C ALA A 29 -65.14 11.85 -18.93
N PRO A 30 -66.47 11.64 -19.25
CA PRO A 30 -67.65 11.83 -18.37
C PRO A 30 -68.90 10.89 -18.54
N ARG A 31 -69.88 11.11 -17.62
CA ARG A 31 -71.21 10.51 -17.32
C ARG A 31 -72.23 10.33 -18.48
N PRO A 32 -73.27 9.44 -18.36
CA PRO A 32 -74.56 9.78 -17.71
C PRO A 32 -75.23 8.69 -16.81
N ARG A 33 -76.25 9.14 -16.07
CA ARG A 33 -77.10 8.46 -15.05
C ARG A 33 -78.06 7.41 -15.66
N PRO A 34 -78.59 6.50 -14.81
CA PRO A 34 -80.02 6.57 -14.45
C PRO A 34 -80.17 6.56 -12.91
N SER A 35 -80.86 7.49 -12.26
CA SER A 35 -82.32 7.69 -12.15
C SER A 35 -83.11 6.46 -11.68
N GLY A 36 -83.52 6.50 -10.42
CA GLY A 36 -84.83 6.00 -9.98
C GLY A 36 -84.88 4.64 -9.29
N LYS A 37 -84.83 4.63 -7.95
CA LYS A 37 -86.00 4.46 -7.06
C LYS A 37 -85.53 4.24 -5.63
N GLY A 38 -85.98 5.10 -4.73
CA GLY A 38 -85.69 5.01 -3.30
C GLY A 38 -86.29 3.75 -2.67
N ILE A 39 -85.51 3.11 -1.81
CA ILE A 39 -86.02 2.20 -0.78
C ILE A 39 -85.25 2.54 0.50
N ASN A 40 -85.98 3.03 1.50
CA ASN A 40 -85.48 3.45 2.81
C ASN A 40 -84.66 2.33 3.49
N PRO A 41 -83.44 2.60 4.01
CA PRO A 41 -82.62 1.59 4.68
C PRO A 41 -83.16 1.14 6.05
N GLY A 42 -84.20 1.79 6.59
CA GLY A 42 -84.76 1.48 7.91
C GLY A 42 -85.75 0.31 7.97
N LEU A 43 -86.27 -0.19 6.83
CA LEU A 43 -87.27 -1.27 6.83
C LEU A 43 -86.69 -2.68 6.65
N ARG A 44 -85.42 -2.79 6.23
CA ARG A 44 -84.77 -4.09 6.00
C ARG A 44 -84.17 -4.69 7.26
N LEU A 45 -83.75 -3.91 8.26
CA LEU A 45 -83.29 -4.52 9.50
C LEU A 45 -84.44 -5.10 10.35
N ARG A 46 -85.60 -4.45 10.42
CA ARG A 46 -86.71 -4.93 11.26
C ARG A 46 -87.46 -6.15 10.71
N THR A 47 -87.43 -6.38 9.39
CA THR A 47 -88.07 -7.56 8.79
C THR A 47 -87.17 -8.80 8.78
N ILE A 48 -85.84 -8.61 8.79
CA ILE A 48 -84.89 -9.73 8.90
C ILE A 48 -84.80 -10.20 10.37
N GLU A 49 -84.91 -9.27 11.33
CA GLU A 49 -84.85 -9.60 12.76
C GLU A 49 -86.14 -10.28 13.28
N ALA A 50 -87.31 -9.94 12.72
CA ALA A 50 -88.56 -10.64 13.02
C ALA A 50 -88.71 -12.02 12.34
N ALA A 51 -87.97 -12.29 11.26
CA ALA A 51 -87.94 -13.59 10.58
C ALA A 51 -86.85 -14.54 11.11
N ALA A 52 -85.78 -14.01 11.71
CA ALA A 52 -84.68 -14.80 12.26
C ALA A 52 -85.02 -15.51 13.58
N GLN A 53 -86.08 -15.09 14.30
CA GLN A 53 -86.46 -15.66 15.61
C GLN A 53 -87.50 -16.81 15.54
N ARG A 54 -87.94 -17.24 14.34
CA ARG A 54 -88.91 -18.36 14.20
C ARG A 54 -88.46 -19.53 13.32
N ALA A 55 -87.24 -19.51 12.80
CA ALA A 55 -86.72 -20.64 12.03
C ALA A 55 -85.72 -21.44 12.89
N ASN A 56 -86.21 -22.48 13.57
CA ASN A 56 -85.33 -23.59 13.96
C ASN A 56 -84.68 -24.12 12.67
N PRO A 57 -83.34 -24.09 12.51
CA PRO A 57 -82.74 -24.67 11.33
C PRO A 57 -83.03 -26.17 11.32
N PRO A 58 -83.50 -26.75 10.20
CA PRO A 58 -83.59 -28.20 10.10
C PRO A 58 -82.19 -28.76 10.29
N LYS A 59 -82.06 -29.76 11.18
CA LYS A 59 -80.83 -30.52 11.36
C LYS A 59 -80.54 -31.24 10.06
N ILE A 60 -79.77 -30.60 9.17
CA ILE A 60 -79.23 -31.25 7.98
C ILE A 60 -78.26 -32.31 8.49
N PRO A 61 -78.49 -33.62 8.24
CA PRO A 61 -77.49 -34.61 8.56
C PRO A 61 -76.28 -34.32 7.67
N ARG A 62 -75.21 -33.82 8.27
CA ARG A 62 -73.88 -33.74 7.64
C ARG A 62 -73.48 -35.16 7.26
N ARG A 63 -73.80 -35.54 6.02
CA ARG A 63 -73.37 -36.80 5.41
C ARG A 63 -71.87 -36.64 5.12
N SER A 64 -71.03 -36.88 6.12
CA SER A 64 -69.58 -36.87 6.05
C SER A 64 -69.06 -38.13 5.34
N TRP A 65 -69.37 -38.26 4.06
CA TRP A 65 -69.02 -39.44 3.28
C TRP A 65 -67.64 -39.33 2.58
N LEU A 66 -66.78 -38.40 3.02
CA LEU A 66 -65.43 -38.24 2.48
C LEU A 66 -64.33 -38.00 3.55
N SER A 67 -64.63 -38.17 4.84
CA SER A 67 -63.65 -38.02 5.92
C SER A 67 -63.12 -39.33 6.50
N PHE A 68 -63.65 -40.50 6.10
CA PHE A 68 -63.42 -41.75 6.84
C PHE A 68 -62.11 -42.49 6.56
N GLN A 69 -61.26 -42.00 5.65
CA GLN A 69 -59.90 -42.55 5.47
C GLN A 69 -58.79 -41.59 5.87
N ARG A 70 -59.10 -40.35 6.28
CA ARG A 70 -58.08 -39.40 6.75
C ARG A 70 -57.68 -39.65 8.20
N GLU A 71 -58.57 -40.20 9.04
CA GLU A 71 -58.35 -40.25 10.49
C GLU A 71 -57.47 -41.42 10.97
N LYS A 72 -57.25 -42.46 10.14
CA LYS A 72 -56.42 -43.62 10.53
C LYS A 72 -55.00 -43.59 9.95
N VAL A 73 -54.79 -42.98 8.79
CA VAL A 73 -53.45 -42.87 8.18
C VAL A 73 -52.77 -41.52 8.43
N ALA A 74 -53.52 -40.45 8.71
CA ALA A 74 -52.92 -39.17 9.09
C ALA A 74 -52.09 -39.22 10.38
N PRO A 75 -52.50 -39.87 11.49
CA PRO A 75 -51.70 -39.87 12.71
C PRO A 75 -50.44 -40.74 12.60
N ALA A 76 -50.51 -41.88 11.90
CA ALA A 76 -49.34 -42.73 11.68
C ALA A 76 -48.34 -42.07 10.72
N TYR A 77 -48.80 -41.46 9.63
CA TYR A 77 -47.94 -40.73 8.70
C TYR A 77 -47.32 -39.50 9.37
N TRP A 78 -48.05 -38.77 10.22
CA TRP A 78 -47.52 -37.65 10.99
C TRP A 78 -46.36 -38.05 11.89
N ASN A 79 -46.47 -39.18 12.60
CA ASN A 79 -45.39 -39.68 13.44
C ASN A 79 -44.16 -40.10 12.63
N VAL A 80 -44.36 -40.72 11.46
CA VAL A 80 -43.26 -41.10 10.55
C VAL A 80 -42.59 -39.88 9.95
N THR A 81 -43.34 -38.89 9.46
CA THR A 81 -42.80 -37.64 8.93
C THR A 81 -42.09 -36.82 10.01
N SER A 82 -42.66 -36.74 11.22
CA SER A 82 -42.07 -36.01 12.34
C SER A 82 -40.78 -36.67 12.83
N SER A 83 -40.74 -38.00 12.96
CA SER A 83 -39.54 -38.74 13.38
C SER A 83 -38.44 -38.68 12.33
N LEU A 84 -38.78 -38.85 11.04
CA LEU A 84 -37.82 -38.75 9.94
C LEU A 84 -37.21 -37.34 9.84
N SER A 85 -38.03 -36.29 9.95
CA SER A 85 -37.55 -34.90 9.95
C SER A 85 -36.65 -34.61 11.16
N LEU A 86 -36.99 -35.13 12.33
CA LEU A 86 -36.17 -34.98 13.54
C LEU A 86 -34.81 -35.68 13.39
N ILE A 87 -34.78 -36.89 12.83
CA ILE A 87 -33.53 -37.64 12.59
C ILE A 87 -32.63 -36.89 11.61
N ILE A 88 -33.18 -36.42 10.49
CA ILE A 88 -32.41 -35.68 9.48
C ILE A 88 -31.84 -34.38 10.07
N ASN A 89 -32.66 -33.61 10.79
CA ASN A 89 -32.19 -32.40 11.46
C ASN A 89 -31.15 -32.69 12.54
N ALA A 90 -31.30 -33.77 13.31
CA ALA A 90 -30.31 -34.17 14.30
C ALA A 90 -28.97 -34.53 13.65
N ILE A 91 -28.99 -35.22 12.50
CA ILE A 91 -27.79 -35.52 11.71
C ILE A 91 -27.18 -34.23 11.16
N LEU A 92 -27.99 -33.31 10.62
CA LEU A 92 -27.49 -32.01 10.12
C LEU A 92 -26.83 -31.19 11.23
N ILE A 93 -27.42 -31.14 12.42
CA ILE A 93 -26.84 -30.49 13.59
C ILE A 93 -25.52 -31.16 13.97
N ALA A 94 -25.47 -32.49 14.01
CA ALA A 94 -24.24 -33.22 14.31
C ALA A 94 -23.12 -32.91 13.29
N VAL A 95 -23.44 -32.85 11.99
CA VAL A 95 -22.49 -32.48 10.94
C VAL A 95 -21.98 -31.05 11.11
N VAL A 96 -22.87 -30.08 11.37
CA VAL A 96 -22.49 -28.69 11.61
C VAL A 96 -21.58 -28.58 12.84
N LEU A 97 -21.89 -29.31 13.92
CA LEU A 97 -21.07 -29.30 15.13
C LEU A 97 -19.69 -29.93 14.93
N LEU A 98 -19.60 -31.00 14.12
CA LEU A 98 -18.31 -31.61 13.75
C LEU A 98 -17.47 -30.64 12.90
N MET A 99 -18.05 -30.04 11.86
CA MET A 99 -17.38 -29.04 11.02
C MET A 99 -16.93 -27.82 11.82
N SER A 100 -17.72 -27.40 12.81
CA SER A 100 -17.39 -26.26 13.66
C SER A 100 -16.05 -26.46 14.37
N ARG A 101 -15.76 -27.66 14.88
CA ARG A 101 -14.48 -27.95 15.56
C ARG A 101 -13.27 -27.69 14.66
N GLU A 102 -13.32 -28.18 13.43
CA GLU A 102 -12.27 -28.00 12.44
C GLU A 102 -12.13 -26.53 12.01
N ILE A 103 -13.25 -25.83 11.80
CA ILE A 103 -13.26 -24.41 11.43
C ILE A 103 -12.64 -23.54 12.52
N PHE A 104 -12.93 -23.79 13.81
CA PHE A 104 -12.31 -23.06 14.91
C PHE A 104 -10.81 -23.37 15.03
N SER A 105 -10.38 -24.60 14.74
CA SER A 105 -8.96 -24.94 14.70
C SER A 105 -8.22 -24.19 13.58
N LEU A 106 -8.78 -24.21 12.36
CA LEU A 106 -8.22 -23.52 11.20
C LEU A 106 -8.20 -22.00 11.38
N LYS A 107 -9.28 -21.39 11.89
CA LYS A 107 -9.33 -19.95 12.16
C LYS A 107 -8.25 -19.50 13.13
N ARG A 108 -7.99 -20.31 14.18
CA ARG A 108 -6.96 -20.00 15.16
C ARG A 108 -5.56 -19.94 14.54
N MET A 109 -5.22 -20.89 13.67
CA MET A 109 -3.92 -20.94 12.99
C MET A 109 -3.81 -19.85 11.91
N LEU A 110 -4.83 -19.70 11.07
CA LEU A 110 -4.83 -18.71 9.99
C LEU A 110 -4.76 -17.29 10.54
N VAL A 111 -5.58 -16.94 11.54
CA VAL A 111 -5.74 -15.54 11.93
C VAL A 111 -4.68 -15.09 12.92
N ARG A 112 -4.27 -15.92 13.88
CA ARG A 112 -3.19 -15.53 14.81
C ARG A 112 -1.82 -15.70 14.20
N ASP A 113 -1.54 -16.86 13.63
CA ASP A 113 -0.18 -17.19 13.24
C ASP A 113 0.15 -16.56 11.88
N LEU A 114 -0.74 -16.66 10.89
CA LEU A 114 -0.49 -16.08 9.56
C LEU A 114 -0.87 -14.61 9.48
N LEU A 115 -2.15 -14.24 9.62
CA LEU A 115 -2.57 -12.85 9.44
C LEU A 115 -2.05 -11.94 10.57
N GLY A 116 -2.09 -12.41 11.82
CA GLY A 116 -1.56 -11.68 12.98
C GLY A 116 -0.04 -11.56 12.91
N GLY A 117 0.66 -12.65 12.59
CA GLY A 117 2.09 -12.63 12.35
C GLY A 117 2.48 -11.69 11.20
N LEU A 118 1.75 -11.73 10.09
CA LEU A 118 2.01 -10.87 8.93
C LEU A 118 1.76 -9.39 9.24
N ALA A 119 0.64 -9.05 9.89
CA ALA A 119 0.33 -7.69 10.31
C ALA A 119 1.38 -7.14 11.29
N TYR A 120 1.81 -7.97 12.24
CA TYR A 120 2.87 -7.63 13.19
C TYR A 120 4.22 -7.38 12.49
N ASN A 121 4.61 -8.26 11.56
CA ASN A 121 5.86 -8.11 10.81
C ASN A 121 5.85 -6.88 9.89
N PHE A 122 4.71 -6.53 9.28
CA PHE A 122 4.59 -5.29 8.52
C PHE A 122 4.79 -4.05 9.40
N SER A 123 4.22 -4.04 10.62
CA SER A 123 4.45 -2.96 11.58
C SER A 123 5.92 -2.87 12.02
N LEU A 124 6.61 -4.00 12.19
CA LEU A 124 8.03 -3.99 12.53
C LEU A 124 8.89 -3.50 11.36
N MET A 125 8.53 -3.90 10.15
CA MET A 125 9.26 -3.50 8.95
C MET A 125 9.11 -2.00 8.69
N ASP A 126 7.94 -1.43 8.94
CA ASP A 126 7.73 0.02 8.85
C ASP A 126 8.64 0.84 9.79
N GLN A 127 8.96 0.27 10.96
CA GLN A 127 9.88 0.85 11.95
C GLN A 127 11.37 0.53 11.67
N ALA A 128 11.66 -0.31 10.68
CA ALA A 128 13.02 -0.75 10.40
C ALA A 128 13.86 0.38 9.79
N ARG A 129 15.18 0.25 9.91
CA ARG A 129 16.14 1.19 9.32
C ARG A 129 17.20 0.47 8.50
N ILE A 130 17.54 1.07 7.37
CA ILE A 130 18.61 0.62 6.48
C ILE A 130 19.91 1.21 6.98
N LYS A 131 20.81 0.35 7.47
CA LYS A 131 22.18 0.72 7.85
C LYS A 131 23.14 0.16 6.83
N ALA A 132 23.85 1.04 6.13
CA ALA A 132 24.81 0.65 5.11
C ALA A 132 26.02 1.57 5.12
N ASP A 133 27.20 1.01 4.86
CA ASP A 133 28.41 1.78 4.59
C ASP A 133 28.55 1.95 3.08
N VAL A 134 28.30 3.16 2.61
CA VAL A 134 28.37 3.48 1.18
C VAL A 134 29.78 4.02 0.87
N PRO A 135 30.54 3.36 -0.01
CA PRO A 135 31.86 3.86 -0.40
C PRO A 135 31.70 5.08 -1.31
N VAL A 136 32.36 6.18 -0.94
CA VAL A 136 32.42 7.40 -1.73
C VAL A 136 33.85 7.60 -2.20
N ASN A 137 34.03 7.64 -3.51
CA ASN A 137 35.31 7.94 -4.15
C ASN A 137 35.31 9.40 -4.56
N LEU A 138 36.24 10.16 -4.00
CA LEU A 138 36.36 11.60 -4.23
C LEU A 138 37.71 11.90 -4.88
N GLU A 139 37.66 12.74 -5.91
CA GLU A 139 38.84 13.25 -6.60
C GLU A 139 38.94 14.75 -6.33
N VAL A 140 39.98 15.17 -5.61
CA VAL A 140 40.20 16.58 -5.27
C VAL A 140 41.42 17.10 -6.03
N PRO A 141 41.26 18.11 -6.90
CA PRO A 141 42.37 18.72 -7.60
C PRO A 141 43.16 19.61 -6.65
N LEU A 142 44.46 19.34 -6.52
CA LEU A 142 45.41 20.09 -5.72
C LEU A 142 46.27 20.95 -6.67
N ASN A 143 46.09 22.26 -6.60
CA ASN A 143 46.88 23.24 -7.34
C ASN A 143 47.74 24.02 -6.37
N LEU A 144 49.04 23.69 -6.30
CA LEU A 144 50.01 24.34 -5.43
C LEU A 144 50.98 25.18 -6.25
N GLN A 145 51.38 26.31 -5.68
CA GLN A 145 52.47 27.14 -6.20
C GLN A 145 53.60 27.07 -5.19
N ILE A 146 54.71 26.46 -5.59
CA ILE A 146 55.86 26.24 -4.71
C ILE A 146 56.86 27.36 -4.98
N PRO A 147 57.02 28.34 -4.06
CA PRO A 147 58.07 29.34 -4.18
C PRO A 147 59.41 28.68 -3.84
N ILE A 148 60.35 28.77 -4.77
CA ILE A 148 61.73 28.33 -4.61
C ILE A 148 62.59 29.57 -4.42
N ASN A 149 63.30 29.63 -3.30
CA ASN A 149 64.30 30.65 -3.01
C ASN A 149 65.58 29.97 -2.54
N LEU A 150 66.50 29.68 -3.47
CA LEU A 150 67.67 28.84 -3.22
C LEU A 150 68.94 29.51 -3.75
N ALA A 151 69.96 29.62 -2.91
CA ALA A 151 71.31 29.96 -3.35
C ALA A 151 71.93 28.71 -4.00
N THR A 152 72.33 28.81 -5.27
CA THR A 152 72.89 27.67 -6.01
C THR A 152 73.96 28.13 -6.99
N ASP A 153 74.90 27.24 -7.26
CA ASP A 153 76.00 27.45 -8.19
C ASP A 153 75.61 26.90 -9.56
N VAL A 154 75.50 27.77 -10.56
CA VAL A 154 75.16 27.38 -11.94
C VAL A 154 76.41 27.44 -12.81
N THR A 155 76.67 26.37 -13.55
CA THR A 155 77.75 26.32 -14.54
C THR A 155 77.27 26.87 -15.87
N ILE A 156 77.97 27.87 -16.40
CA ILE A 156 77.70 28.41 -17.73
C ILE A 156 77.97 27.33 -18.79
N THR A 157 77.00 27.09 -19.68
CA THR A 157 77.08 26.06 -20.73
C THR A 157 77.72 26.56 -22.04
N ARG A 158 77.87 27.87 -22.21
CA ARG A 158 78.44 28.51 -23.42
C ARG A 158 79.13 29.82 -23.09
N ASP A 159 80.16 30.17 -23.85
CA ASP A 159 80.84 31.46 -23.73
C ASP A 159 79.82 32.61 -23.76
N THR A 160 79.79 33.41 -22.69
CA THR A 160 78.79 34.46 -22.49
C THR A 160 79.48 35.82 -22.47
N PRO A 161 79.25 36.67 -23.49
CA PRO A 161 79.80 38.03 -23.51
C PRO A 161 79.05 38.94 -22.52
N ILE A 162 79.82 39.80 -21.86
CA ILE A 162 79.36 40.96 -21.08
C ILE A 162 79.93 42.19 -21.76
N ASP A 163 79.05 42.93 -22.42
CA ASP A 163 79.43 44.14 -23.13
C ASP A 163 79.56 45.32 -22.16
N ASN A 164 80.49 46.24 -22.44
CA ASN A 164 80.61 47.52 -21.74
C ASN A 164 80.84 47.42 -20.21
N ALA A 165 81.59 46.39 -19.77
CA ALA A 165 81.92 46.21 -18.36
C ALA A 165 82.93 47.27 -17.89
N PRO A 166 82.65 48.03 -16.81
CA PRO A 166 83.59 49.03 -16.31
C PRO A 166 84.77 48.33 -15.64
N ILE A 167 85.95 48.42 -16.26
CA ILE A 167 87.18 47.84 -15.72
C ILE A 167 88.14 48.92 -15.24
N LYS A 168 88.88 48.58 -14.19
CA LYS A 168 89.97 49.39 -13.63
C LYS A 168 91.24 48.57 -13.65
N ILE A 169 92.11 48.84 -14.61
CA ILE A 169 93.40 48.15 -14.72
C ILE A 169 94.46 49.02 -14.03
N PHE A 170 95.21 48.40 -13.11
CA PHE A 170 96.35 49.02 -12.46
C PHE A 170 97.66 48.52 -13.11
N ALA A 171 98.34 49.42 -13.82
CA ALA A 171 99.61 49.14 -14.50
C ALA A 171 100.72 50.02 -13.90
N GLY A 172 101.06 49.76 -12.63
CA GLY A 172 102.10 50.50 -11.90
C GLY A 172 101.68 51.95 -11.63
N ILE A 173 102.31 52.92 -12.30
CA ILE A 173 102.03 54.36 -12.10
C ILE A 173 100.78 54.87 -12.84
N ILE A 174 100.13 54.03 -13.66
CA ILE A 174 98.97 54.41 -14.48
C ILE A 174 97.75 53.58 -14.09
N THR A 175 96.60 54.24 -13.94
CA THR A 175 95.29 53.60 -13.78
C THR A 175 94.45 53.89 -15.02
N ILE A 176 94.05 52.84 -15.74
CA ILE A 176 93.18 52.95 -16.90
C ILE A 176 91.77 52.55 -16.46
N ASN A 177 90.82 53.47 -16.63
CA ASN A 177 89.41 53.21 -16.41
C ASN A 177 88.71 53.32 -17.77
N GLY A 178 87.95 52.31 -18.15
CA GLY A 178 87.23 52.31 -19.41
C GLY A 178 86.31 51.11 -19.54
N PRO A 179 85.36 51.16 -20.49
CA PRO A 179 84.53 50.02 -20.80
C PRO A 179 85.33 48.97 -21.57
N ALA A 180 85.09 47.69 -21.28
CA ALA A 180 85.62 46.57 -22.03
C ALA A 180 84.57 45.48 -22.20
N ASP A 181 84.67 44.74 -23.30
CA ASP A 181 83.82 43.58 -23.56
C ASP A 181 84.52 42.33 -23.02
N ILE A 182 83.89 41.64 -22.08
CA ILE A 182 84.46 40.50 -21.37
C ILE A 182 83.69 39.25 -21.77
N VAL A 183 84.38 38.18 -22.18
CA VAL A 183 83.74 36.88 -22.42
C VAL A 183 83.99 35.98 -21.23
N ILE A 184 82.93 35.55 -20.56
CA ILE A 184 83.01 34.51 -19.53
C ILE A 184 83.01 33.15 -20.23
N PRO A 185 84.06 32.32 -20.07
CA PRO A 185 84.15 31.05 -20.76
C PRO A 185 83.14 30.03 -20.22
N ALA A 186 82.71 29.12 -21.09
CA ALA A 186 81.92 27.96 -20.70
C ALA A 186 82.64 27.16 -19.60
N GLY A 187 81.88 26.62 -18.66
CA GLY A 187 82.42 25.93 -17.48
C GLY A 187 82.67 26.83 -16.27
N THR A 188 82.53 28.16 -16.40
CA THR A 188 82.59 29.06 -15.24
C THR A 188 81.38 28.83 -14.33
N VAL A 189 81.64 28.67 -13.04
CA VAL A 189 80.61 28.47 -12.01
C VAL A 189 80.23 29.84 -11.44
N LEU A 190 78.94 30.19 -11.49
CA LEU A 190 78.41 31.42 -10.90
C LEU A 190 77.45 31.11 -9.74
N PRO A 191 77.71 31.66 -8.55
CA PRO A 191 76.73 31.64 -7.47
C PRO A 191 75.58 32.58 -7.81
N ILE A 192 74.36 32.07 -7.76
CA ILE A 192 73.14 32.85 -8.00
C ILE A 192 72.11 32.62 -6.90
N GLN A 193 71.22 33.60 -6.73
CA GLN A 193 70.00 33.42 -5.94
C GLN A 193 68.85 33.07 -6.87
N LEU A 194 68.44 31.80 -6.86
CA LEU A 194 67.33 31.31 -7.67
C LEU A 194 66.00 31.63 -6.98
N ASN A 195 65.22 32.55 -7.55
CA ASN A 195 63.89 32.90 -7.07
C ASN A 195 62.86 32.65 -8.18
N MET A 196 62.09 31.57 -8.06
CA MET A 196 61.03 31.22 -9.01
C MET A 196 59.84 30.56 -8.32
N THR A 197 58.66 30.61 -8.95
CA THR A 197 57.47 29.89 -8.46
C THR A 197 57.11 28.78 -9.44
N VAL A 198 57.16 27.54 -8.97
CA VAL A 198 56.86 26.37 -9.80
C VAL A 198 55.42 25.93 -9.55
N PRO A 199 54.58 25.80 -10.59
CA PRO A 199 53.24 25.25 -10.45
C PRO A 199 53.30 23.73 -10.30
N TYR A 200 52.56 23.21 -9.34
CA TYR A 200 52.39 21.78 -9.11
C TYR A 200 50.90 21.43 -9.13
N GLN A 201 50.52 20.48 -9.98
CA GLN A 201 49.14 20.03 -10.14
C GLN A 201 49.07 18.52 -9.91
N GLN A 202 48.25 18.10 -8.95
CA GLN A 202 48.01 16.69 -8.67
C GLN A 202 46.53 16.45 -8.38
N ILE A 203 46.01 15.30 -8.80
CA ILE A 203 44.67 14.84 -8.41
C ILE A 203 44.83 13.85 -7.27
N LEU A 204 44.30 14.19 -6.10
CA LEU A 204 44.26 13.29 -4.94
C LEU A 204 42.98 12.46 -5.00
N LYS A 205 43.13 11.14 -4.96
CA LYS A 205 42.02 10.21 -4.89
C LYS A 205 41.92 9.66 -3.46
N TYR A 206 40.75 9.79 -2.85
CA TYR A 206 40.47 9.14 -1.57
C TYR A 206 39.16 8.38 -1.64
N SER A 207 39.15 7.22 -0.97
CA SER A 207 37.97 6.39 -0.78
C SER A 207 37.61 6.42 0.68
N THR A 208 36.41 6.88 1.00
CA THR A 208 35.89 6.91 2.38
C THR A 208 34.52 6.24 2.41
N SER A 209 34.25 5.48 3.45
CA SER A 209 32.93 4.87 3.68
C SER A 209 32.08 5.81 4.53
N VAL A 210 30.93 6.22 4.01
CA VAL A 210 29.95 6.98 4.77
C VAL A 210 28.88 6.03 5.26
N THR A 211 28.73 5.92 6.58
CA THR A 211 27.64 5.16 7.19
C THR A 211 26.34 5.95 7.05
N VAL A 212 25.35 5.36 6.40
CA VAL A 212 23.99 5.90 6.31
C VAL A 212 23.05 5.11 7.23
N ASP A 213 22.17 5.80 7.95
CA ASP A 213 21.07 5.22 8.73
C ASP A 213 19.77 5.86 8.22
N ILE A 214 19.07 5.14 7.33
CA ILE A 214 17.87 5.64 6.65
C ILE A 214 16.66 4.88 7.18
N PRO A 215 15.70 5.53 7.85
CA PRO A 215 14.49 4.85 8.28
C PRO A 215 13.63 4.45 7.07
N LEU A 216 12.96 3.31 7.13
CA LEU A 216 12.27 2.76 5.97
C LEU A 216 11.16 3.70 5.46
N VAL A 217 10.49 4.41 6.36
CA VAL A 217 9.46 5.43 6.07
C VAL A 217 9.92 6.53 5.09
N ASP A 218 11.21 6.87 5.10
CA ASP A 218 11.78 7.92 4.24
C ASP A 218 12.26 7.38 2.88
N THR A 219 12.01 6.11 2.59
CA THR A 219 12.45 5.46 1.35
C THR A 219 11.31 5.26 0.37
N SER A 220 11.63 5.08 -0.91
CA SER A 220 10.66 4.67 -1.93
C SER A 220 10.06 3.28 -1.70
N LEU A 221 10.58 2.50 -0.74
CA LEU A 221 10.04 1.20 -0.37
C LEU A 221 8.90 1.29 0.65
N HIS A 222 8.75 2.42 1.36
CA HIS A 222 7.67 2.57 2.34
C HIS A 222 6.29 2.46 1.69
N THR A 223 6.03 3.21 0.62
CA THR A 223 4.74 3.22 -0.08
C THR A 223 4.25 1.82 -0.50
N PRO A 224 5.04 1.00 -1.21
CA PRO A 224 4.59 -0.35 -1.54
C PRO A 224 4.37 -1.24 -0.30
N PHE A 225 5.11 -1.06 0.79
CA PHE A 225 4.87 -1.81 2.03
C PHE A 225 3.59 -1.40 2.75
N VAL A 226 3.31 -0.10 2.85
CA VAL A 226 2.04 0.39 3.40
C VAL A 226 0.86 -0.10 2.55
N ASN A 227 0.96 -0.03 1.23
CA ASN A 227 -0.08 -0.53 0.34
C ASN A 227 -0.35 -2.04 0.55
N LEU A 228 0.71 -2.85 0.72
CA LEU A 228 0.54 -4.27 1.03
C LEU A 228 -0.13 -4.48 2.40
N GLN A 229 0.22 -3.67 3.40
CA GLN A 229 -0.43 -3.71 4.71
C GLN A 229 -1.92 -3.33 4.61
N GLU A 230 -2.25 -2.29 3.84
CA GLU A 230 -3.63 -1.84 3.61
C GLU A 230 -4.47 -2.90 2.89
N VAL A 231 -3.88 -3.70 2.00
CA VAL A 231 -4.59 -4.82 1.35
C VAL A 231 -4.92 -5.94 2.33
N VAL A 232 -4.03 -6.24 3.28
CA VAL A 232 -4.20 -7.35 4.23
C VAL A 232 -5.02 -6.96 5.46
N SER A 233 -4.92 -5.70 5.90
CA SER A 233 -5.53 -5.19 7.12
C SER A 233 -7.05 -5.44 7.23
N PRO A 234 -7.88 -5.22 6.19
CA PRO A 234 -9.31 -5.49 6.25
C PRO A 234 -9.64 -6.95 6.58
N TYR A 235 -8.85 -7.90 6.04
CA TYR A 235 -9.05 -9.32 6.32
C TYR A 235 -8.70 -9.65 7.77
N PHE A 236 -7.59 -9.10 8.28
CA PHE A 236 -7.23 -9.28 9.68
C PHE A 236 -8.35 -8.78 10.60
N TRP A 237 -8.87 -7.57 10.40
CA TRP A 237 -9.93 -7.01 11.23
C TRP A 237 -11.27 -7.75 11.10
N ALA A 238 -11.61 -8.21 9.89
CA ALA A 238 -12.83 -9.00 9.65
C ALA A 238 -12.83 -10.30 10.45
N PHE A 239 -11.67 -10.95 10.62
CA PHE A 239 -11.57 -12.17 11.41
C PHE A 239 -11.28 -11.90 12.89
N ALA A 240 -10.58 -10.82 13.23
CA ALA A 240 -10.29 -10.36 14.60
C ALA A 240 -11.53 -10.13 15.46
N GLY A 241 -12.63 -9.65 14.85
CA GLY A 241 -13.89 -9.40 15.56
C GLY A 241 -14.71 -10.65 15.92
N SER A 242 -14.29 -11.84 15.48
CA SER A 242 -15.01 -13.09 15.75
C SER A 242 -14.36 -13.88 16.89
N PRO A 243 -15.13 -14.59 17.74
CA PRO A 243 -14.57 -15.38 18.82
C PRO A 243 -13.63 -16.46 18.27
N PHE A 244 -12.36 -16.40 18.67
CA PHE A 244 -11.33 -17.37 18.25
C PHE A 244 -11.37 -18.65 19.06
N TYR A 245 -11.87 -18.56 20.28
CA TYR A 245 -12.01 -19.67 21.19
C TYR A 245 -13.48 -19.99 21.40
N TRP A 246 -13.78 -21.28 21.59
CA TRP A 246 -15.11 -21.71 22.01
C TRP A 246 -15.53 -21.09 23.35
N GLU A 247 -14.55 -20.68 24.16
CA GLU A 247 -14.72 -20.01 25.46
C GLU A 247 -15.35 -18.61 25.34
N ASP A 248 -15.13 -17.93 24.21
CA ASP A 248 -15.64 -16.58 23.95
C ASP A 248 -17.08 -16.57 23.43
N ILE A 249 -17.61 -17.74 23.07
CA ILE A 249 -18.99 -17.89 22.59
C ILE A 249 -19.94 -17.71 23.79
N ALA A 250 -20.87 -16.76 23.68
CA ALA A 250 -21.83 -16.44 24.75
C ALA A 250 -22.61 -17.67 25.27
N ILE A 251 -22.91 -18.64 24.40
CA ILE A 251 -23.62 -19.89 24.71
C ILE A 251 -22.75 -20.87 25.52
N CYS A 252 -21.42 -20.83 25.35
CA CYS A 252 -20.51 -21.73 26.07
C CYS A 252 -20.12 -21.22 27.46
N LYS A 253 -20.41 -19.95 27.81
CA LYS A 253 -20.21 -19.41 29.16
C LYS A 253 -20.98 -20.19 30.24
N PRO A 254 -22.30 -20.43 30.11
CA PRO A 254 -23.05 -21.23 31.10
C PRO A 254 -22.83 -22.74 30.99
N LEU A 255 -22.40 -23.25 29.83
CA LEU A 255 -22.27 -24.69 29.53
C LEU A 255 -20.81 -25.13 29.37
N ARG A 256 -19.91 -24.57 30.18
CA ARG A 256 -18.45 -24.72 30.03
C ARG A 256 -17.99 -26.18 30.01
N ALA A 257 -18.56 -27.05 30.85
CA ALA A 257 -18.19 -28.46 30.91
C ALA A 257 -18.56 -29.22 29.61
N ILE A 258 -19.72 -28.92 29.04
CA ILE A 258 -20.20 -29.56 27.80
C ILE A 258 -19.41 -29.03 26.60
N CYS A 259 -19.18 -27.72 26.52
CA CYS A 259 -18.35 -27.16 25.46
C CYS A 259 -16.88 -27.62 25.56
N ALA A 260 -16.30 -27.72 26.76
CA ALA A 260 -14.95 -28.23 26.95
C ALA A 260 -14.82 -29.70 26.52
N TRP A 261 -15.82 -30.53 26.84
CA TRP A 261 -15.85 -31.93 26.37
C TRP A 261 -16.03 -32.03 24.85
N TRP A 262 -16.83 -31.14 24.25
CA TRP A 262 -17.09 -31.12 22.82
C TRP A 262 -15.95 -30.53 21.98
N PHE A 263 -15.22 -29.53 22.47
CA PHE A 263 -14.16 -28.84 21.72
C PHE A 263 -12.73 -29.30 22.09
N LYS A 264 -12.59 -30.23 23.03
CA LYS A 264 -11.34 -30.97 23.30
C LYS A 264 -11.07 -31.96 22.19
#